data_AF-A0A5E4L1K6-F1
#
_entry.id   AF-A0A5E4L1K6-F1
#
_cell.length_a   1.000
_cell.length_b   1.000
_cell.length_c   1.000
_cell.angle_alpha   90.00
_cell.angle_beta   90.00
_cell.angle_gamma   90.00
#
_symmetry.space_group_name_H-M   'P 1'
#
loop_
_entity.id
_entity.type
_entity.pdbx_description
1 polymer ?
#
loop_
_entity_poly.entity_id
_entity_poly.type
_entity_poly.pdbx_seq_one_letter_code
_entity_poly.pdbx_strand_id
1 'polypeptide(L)' 'MEAAKEVGNILLEAREIEIMKASEVFERSWEIFMNQEDTGLSFVDASNLACMEKRGIRKIATFDKDFLGMGEVEVVGG' A
#
# COMPACT_ATOMS: atom_id res chain seq x y z
N MET A 1 -1.45 23.63 -1.89
CA MET A 1 -2.71 23.06 -1.37
C MET A 1 -3.76 22.90 -2.46
N GLU A 2 -4.00 23.89 -3.31
CA GLU A 2 -5.02 23.75 -4.39
C GLU A 2 -4.71 22.62 -5.37
N ALA A 3 -3.48 22.50 -5.87
CA ALA A 3 -3.10 21.39 -6.74
C ALA A 3 -3.30 20.00 -6.09
N ALA A 4 -3.06 19.87 -4.78
CA ALA A 4 -3.25 18.60 -4.07
C ALA A 4 -4.74 18.25 -3.94
N LYS A 5 -5.61 19.24 -3.70
CA LYS A 5 -7.07 19.05 -3.67
C LYS A 5 -7.61 18.67 -5.04
N GLU A 6 -7.13 19.35 -6.08
CA GLU A 6 -7.51 19.09 -7.48
C GLU A 6 -7.17 17.65 -7.87
N VAL A 7 -5.92 17.23 -7.68
CA VAL A 7 -5.50 15.86 -7.96
C VAL A 7 -6.27 14.85 -7.10
N GLY A 8 -6.48 15.17 -5.82
CA GLY A 8 -7.26 14.32 -4.92
C GLY A 8 -8.69 14.09 -5.42
N ASN A 9 -9.38 15.13 -5.87
CA ASN A 9 -10.72 15.01 -6.42
C ASN A 9 -10.73 14.19 -7.72
N ILE A 10 -9.76 14.40 -8.61
CA ILE A 10 -9.62 13.60 -9.84
C ILE A 10 -9.48 12.11 -9.51
N LEU A 11 -8.64 11.75 -8.53
CA LEU A 11 -8.47 10.35 -8.12
C LEU A 11 -9.75 9.77 -7.50
N LEU A 12 -10.47 10.56 -6.70
CA LEU A 12 -11.72 10.13 -6.06
C LEU A 12 -12.88 9.95 -7.06
N GLU A 13 -12.87 10.66 -8.17
CA GLU A 13 -13.91 10.60 -9.21
C GLU A 13 -13.58 9.61 -10.34
N ALA A 14 -12.33 9.14 -10.44
CA ALA A 14 -11.88 8.21 -11.46
C ALA A 14 -12.60 6.86 -11.35
N ARG A 15 -13.09 6.32 -12.48
CA ARG A 15 -13.80 5.04 -12.53
C ARG A 15 -12.86 3.85 -12.70
N GLU A 16 -11.65 4.14 -13.18
CA GLU A 16 -10.58 3.20 -13.47
C GLU A 16 -9.73 2.89 -12.23
N ILE A 17 -9.87 3.67 -11.16
CA ILE A 17 -9.12 3.53 -9.91
C ILE A 17 -10.06 3.00 -8.84
N GLU A 18 -9.68 1.88 -8.23
CA GLU A 18 -10.35 1.39 -7.02
C GLU A 18 -9.65 1.94 -5.78
N ILE A 19 -10.40 2.67 -4.94
CA ILE A 19 -9.88 3.22 -3.69
C ILE A 19 -10.27 2.29 -2.54
N MET A 20 -9.26 1.79 -1.83
CA MET A 20 -9.43 0.97 -0.65
C MET A 20 -9.30 1.81 0.61
N LYS A 21 -10.24 1.69 1.55
CA LYS A 21 -10.17 2.41 2.82
C LYS A 21 -9.24 1.69 3.78
N ALA A 22 -8.33 2.42 4.42
CA ALA A 22 -7.41 1.86 5.42
C ALA A 22 -8.15 1.16 6.59
N SER A 23 -9.37 1.59 6.92
CA SER A 23 -10.21 0.93 7.92
C SER A 23 -10.54 -0.52 7.59
N GLU A 24 -10.55 -0.91 6.31
CA GLU A 24 -10.86 -2.28 5.88
C GLU A 24 -9.75 -3.28 6.16
N VAL A 25 -8.55 -2.80 6.48
CA VAL A 25 -7.34 -3.61 6.70
C VAL A 25 -6.64 -3.28 8.01
N PHE A 26 -7.14 -2.32 8.79
CA PHE A 26 -6.42 -1.76 9.95
C PHE A 26 -5.89 -2.83 10.93
N GLU A 27 -6.70 -3.80 11.32
CA GLU A 27 -6.29 -4.88 12.23
C GLU A 27 -5.19 -5.74 11.60
N ARG A 28 -5.32 -6.08 10.32
CA ARG A 28 -4.31 -6.84 9.59
C ARG A 28 -3.01 -6.04 9.42
N SER A 29 -3.10 -4.75 9.12
CA SER A 29 -1.95 -3.85 9.09
C SER A 29 -1.21 -3.84 10.42
N TRP A 30 -1.97 -3.82 11.53
CA TRP A 30 -1.40 -3.82 12.88
C TRP A 30 -0.69 -5.15 13.18
N GLU A 31 -1.30 -6.28 12.81
CA GLU A 31 -0.66 -7.59 12.94
C GLU A 31 0.65 -7.69 12.15
N ILE A 32 0.66 -7.26 10.89
CA ILE A 32 1.86 -7.26 10.05
C ILE A 32 2.93 -6.38 10.66
N PHE A 33 2.55 -5.16 11.07
CA PHE A 33 3.49 -4.20 11.65
C PHE A 33 4.11 -4.70 12.96
N MET A 34 3.34 -5.40 13.81
CA MET A 34 3.82 -5.90 15.10
C MET A 34 4.64 -7.18 15.00
N ASN A 35 4.39 -8.02 13.99
CA ASN A 35 5.08 -9.32 13.81
C ASN A 35 6.18 -9.27 12.76
N GLN A 36 6.55 -8.09 12.29
CA GLN A 36 7.65 -7.95 11.34
C GLN A 36 8.98 -8.33 12.03
N GLU A 37 9.71 -9.26 11.44
CA GLU A 37 11.04 -9.69 11.88
C GLU A 37 12.04 -9.34 10.79
N ASP A 38 13.15 -8.70 11.17
CA ASP A 38 14.24 -8.32 10.26
C ASP A 38 13.86 -7.35 9.11
N THR A 39 12.73 -6.64 9.24
CA THR A 39 12.34 -5.53 8.36
C THR A 39 12.12 -4.22 9.13
N GLY A 40 12.12 -3.08 8.42
CA GLY A 40 11.88 -1.75 8.97
C GLY A 40 10.58 -1.10 8.48
N LEU A 41 9.57 -1.90 8.14
CA LEU A 41 8.32 -1.45 7.54
C LEU A 41 7.59 -0.46 8.45
N SER A 42 7.19 0.67 7.89
CA SER A 42 6.27 1.57 8.57
C SER A 42 4.87 0.96 8.66
N PHE A 43 4.00 1.52 9.50
CA PHE A 43 2.60 1.12 9.54
C PHE A 43 1.87 1.33 8.20
N VAL A 44 2.30 2.32 7.41
CA VAL A 44 1.75 2.56 6.07
C VAL A 44 2.17 1.44 5.12
N ASP A 45 3.41 0.97 5.21
CA ASP A 45 3.88 -0.15 4.38
C ASP A 45 3.18 -1.45 4.74
N ALA A 46 3.05 -1.73 6.04
CA ALA A 46 2.24 -2.84 6.53
C ALA A 46 0.78 -2.75 6.05
N SER A 47 0.22 -1.53 5.94
CA SER A 47 -1.12 -1.32 5.38
C SER A 47 -1.20 -1.57 3.88
N ASN A 48 -0.16 -1.23 3.11
CA ASN A 48 -0.08 -1.58 1.70
C ASN A 48 -0.04 -3.11 1.52
N LEU A 49 0.76 -3.82 2.33
CA LEU A 49 0.80 -5.30 2.31
C LEU A 49 -0.55 -5.91 2.67
N ALA A 50 -1.22 -5.42 3.72
CA ALA A 50 -2.56 -5.89 4.09
C ALA A 50 -3.60 -5.66 2.98
N CYS A 51 -3.55 -4.51 2.29
CA CYS A 51 -4.40 -4.24 1.12
C CYS A 51 -4.10 -5.24 -0.02
N MET A 52 -2.82 -5.46 -0.30
CA MET A 52 -2.35 -6.39 -1.33
C MET A 52 -2.81 -7.83 -1.06
N GLU A 53 -2.62 -8.33 0.17
CA GLU A 53 -3.09 -9.64 0.62
C GLU A 53 -4.61 -9.78 0.43
N LYS A 54 -5.39 -8.81 0.93
CA LYS A 54 -6.86 -8.84 0.87
C LYS A 54 -7.41 -8.85 -0.56
N ARG A 55 -6.68 -8.26 -1.51
CA ARG A 55 -7.08 -8.20 -2.93
C ARG A 55 -6.36 -9.23 -3.82
N GLY A 56 -5.46 -10.05 -3.26
CA GLY A 56 -4.65 -10.99 -4.03
C GLY A 56 -3.70 -10.31 -5.03
N ILE A 57 -3.26 -9.08 -4.72
CA ILE A 57 -2.34 -8.30 -5.56
C ILE A 57 -0.91 -8.61 -5.12
N ARG A 58 -0.01 -8.88 -6.09
CA ARG A 58 1.41 -9.13 -5.82
C ARG A 58 2.35 -8.06 -6.37
N LYS A 59 1.85 -7.19 -7.24
CA LYS A 59 2.66 -6.16 -7.89
C LYS A 59 2.41 -4.81 -7.25
N ILE A 60 3.48 -4.07 -6.96
CA ILE A 60 3.39 -2.73 -6.39
C ILE A 60 4.18 -1.75 -7.24
N ALA A 61 3.57 -0.61 -7.55
CA ALA A 61 4.26 0.53 -8.13
C ALA A 61 4.65 1.46 -6.98
N THR A 62 5.95 1.48 -6.65
CA THR A 62 6.47 2.29 -5.55
C THR A 62 7.89 2.78 -5.89
N PHE A 63 8.27 3.92 -5.33
CA PHE A 63 9.65 4.39 -5.33
C PHE A 63 10.38 4.03 -4.03
N ASP A 64 9.64 3.44 -3.08
CA ASP A 64 10.18 3.00 -1.81
C ASP A 64 10.97 1.70 -1.99
N LYS A 65 12.24 1.75 -1.58
CA LYS A 65 13.17 0.63 -1.74
C LYS A 65 12.95 -0.46 -0.70
N ASP A 66 12.22 -0.18 0.37
CA ASP A 66 11.98 -1.15 1.43
C ASP A 66 11.11 -2.33 0.96
N PHE A 67 10.39 -2.17 -0.16
CA PHE A 67 9.67 -3.26 -0.83
C PHE A 67 10.55 -4.11 -1.76
N LEU A 68 11.77 -3.66 -2.08
CA LEU A 68 12.67 -4.42 -2.96
C LEU A 68 13.24 -5.62 -2.22
N GLY A 69 13.08 -6.82 -2.80
CA GLY A 69 13.62 -8.06 -2.23
C GLY A 69 12.72 -8.72 -1.19
N MET A 70 11.57 -8.11 -0.85
CA MET A 70 10.50 -8.81 -0.14
C MET A 70 9.94 -9.90 -1.06
N GLY A 71 10.11 -11.18 -0.71
CA GLY A 71 9.69 -12.30 -1.55
C GLY A 71 8.18 -12.36 -1.83
N GLU A 72 7.39 -11.60 -1.08
CA GLU A 72 5.92 -11.56 -1.15
C GLU A 72 5.40 -10.55 -2.19
N VAL A 73 6.24 -9.61 -2.65
CA VAL A 73 5.84 -8.53 -3.56
C VAL A 73 6.83 -8.34 -4.72
N GLU A 74 6.30 -7.96 -5.88
CA GLU A 74 7.05 -7.63 -7.09
C GLU A 74 6.95 -6.13 -7.35
N VAL A 75 8.06 -5.40 -7.24
CA VAL A 75 8.11 -3.98 -7.58
C VAL A 75 8.12 -3.81 -9.10
N VAL A 76 7.19 -3.00 -9.63
CA VAL A 76 7.06 -2.74 -11.07
C VAL A 76 7.93 -1.55 -11.47
N GLY A 77 8.77 -1.73 -12.48
CA GLY A 77 9.61 -0.66 -13.05
C GLY A 77 10.77 -0.21 -12.15
N GLY A 78 11.10 -1.01 -11.12
CA GLY A 78 12.27 -0.87 -10.26
C GLY A 78 13.55 -1.47 -10.85
#